data_AF-A0A419GPC5-F1
#
_entry.id   AF-A0A419GPC5-F1
#
_cell.length_a   1.000
_cell.length_b   1.000
_cell.length_c   1.000
_cell.angle_alpha   90.00
_cell.angle_beta   90.00
_cell.angle_gamma   90.00
#
_symmetry.space_group_name_H-M   'P 1'
#
loop_
_entity.id
_entity.type
_entity.pdbx_description
1 polymer ?
#
loop_
_entity_poly.entity_id
_entity_poly.type
_entity_poly.pdbx_seq_one_letter_code
_entity_poly.pdbx_strand_id
1 'polypeptide(L)'
;MAKKDLVSIGSKSFEDLKKENKHGAEYWSAREIQSLLGYSQWRRFKDAIKRAITSCKQSGNEPSHHFAGVGKEVRDAIKRIGGTLPERLPPAEHIKLVEKRIKNIPPKLELEEKDAKGLNETSF
;
A
#
# COMPACT_ATOMS: atom_id res chain seq x y z
N MET A 1 -22.70 25.77 -13.51
CA MET A 1 -21.33 26.03 -13.00
C MET A 1 -21.15 25.23 -11.73
N ALA A 2 -20.36 24.16 -11.76
CA ALA A 2 -20.17 23.31 -10.59
C ALA A 2 -19.36 24.07 -9.53
N LYS A 3 -19.98 24.30 -8.37
CA LYS A 3 -19.29 24.81 -7.19
C LYS A 3 -18.22 23.79 -6.82
N LYS A 4 -16.97 24.19 -7.00
CA LYS A 4 -15.81 23.44 -6.57
C LYS A 4 -15.73 23.69 -5.07
N ASP A 5 -16.27 22.76 -4.28
CA ASP A 5 -16.17 22.79 -2.83
C ASP A 5 -14.68 22.85 -2.47
N LEU A 6 -14.21 24.07 -2.17
CA LEU A 6 -12.92 24.29 -1.57
C LEU A 6 -13.03 23.76 -0.16
N VAL A 7 -12.67 22.49 0.01
CA VAL A 7 -12.48 21.86 1.30
C VAL A 7 -11.54 22.76 2.08
N SER A 8 -12.11 23.52 3.02
CA SER A 8 -11.37 24.24 4.04
C SER A 8 -10.58 23.17 4.81
N ILE A 9 -9.29 23.04 4.49
CA ILE A 9 -8.34 22.26 5.27
C ILE A 9 -8.17 23.03 6.58
N GLY A 10 -9.09 22.73 7.51
CA GLY A 10 -9.09 23.30 8.83
C GLY A 10 -7.85 22.88 9.60
N SER A 11 -7.14 23.86 10.15
CA SER A 11 -6.34 23.84 11.38
C SER A 11 -5.00 23.10 11.46
N LYS A 12 -4.58 22.30 10.47
CA LYS A 12 -3.25 21.65 10.51
C LYS A 12 -2.29 22.26 9.50
N SER A 13 -1.18 22.79 10.00
CA SER A 13 -0.07 23.31 9.21
C SER A 13 0.83 22.17 8.71
N PHE A 14 1.70 22.48 7.72
CA PHE A 14 2.72 21.54 7.27
C PHE A 14 3.69 21.15 8.39
N GLU A 15 4.01 22.11 9.27
CA GLU A 15 4.89 21.89 10.42
C GLU A 15 4.26 21.00 11.48
N ASP A 16 2.94 20.98 11.59
CA ASP A 16 2.23 20.14 12.57
C ASP A 16 2.34 18.64 12.24
N LEU A 17 2.68 18.30 10.99
CA LEU A 17 2.91 16.91 10.54
C LEU A 17 4.37 16.47 10.68
N LYS A 18 5.24 17.34 11.16
CA LYS A 18 6.65 17.05 11.39
C LYS A 18 6.81 15.98 12.46
N LYS A 19 7.69 15.02 12.20
CA LYS A 19 8.05 13.94 13.11
C LYS A 19 9.56 13.89 13.27
N GLU A 20 10.01 13.38 14.39
CA GLU A 20 11.42 13.20 14.67
C GLU A 20 11.73 11.70 14.73
N ASN A 21 12.80 11.27 14.07
CA ASN A 21 13.25 9.89 14.18
C ASN A 21 14.16 9.72 15.40
N LYS A 22 14.59 8.48 15.69
CA LYS A 22 15.47 8.18 16.85
C LYS A 22 16.82 8.91 16.84
N HIS A 23 17.19 9.53 15.72
CA HIS A 23 18.43 10.25 15.52
C HIS A 23 18.25 11.77 15.55
N GLY A 24 17.07 12.27 15.93
CA GLY A 24 16.80 13.71 15.97
C GLY A 24 16.50 14.34 14.61
N ALA A 25 16.45 13.55 13.54
CA ALA A 25 16.19 14.07 12.20
C ALA A 25 14.69 14.16 11.92
N GLU A 26 14.31 15.32 11.41
CA GLU A 26 12.94 15.66 11.05
C GLU A 26 12.53 14.94 9.76
N TYR A 27 11.31 14.41 9.77
CA TYR A 27 10.71 13.77 8.62
C TYR A 27 9.20 13.94 8.62
N TRP A 28 8.59 13.73 7.45
CA TRP A 28 7.15 13.75 7.31
C TRP A 28 6.65 12.43 6.73
N SER A 29 5.52 11.95 7.23
CA SER A 29 4.86 10.78 6.63
C SER A 29 4.19 11.19 5.32
N ALA A 30 4.55 10.52 4.24
CA ALA A 30 3.89 10.69 2.96
C ALA A 30 2.37 10.43 3.06
N ARG A 31 1.92 9.53 3.94
CA ARG A 31 0.47 9.26 4.13
C ARG A 31 -0.27 10.41 4.80
N GLU A 32 0.39 11.18 5.67
CA GLU A 32 -0.23 12.31 6.37
C GLU A 32 -0.19 13.57 5.51
N ILE A 33 0.95 13.83 4.86
CA ILE A 33 1.13 14.95 3.93
C ILE A 33 0.15 14.86 2.76
N GLN A 34 -0.17 13.66 2.27
CA GLN A 34 -1.07 13.47 1.12
C GLN A 34 -2.38 14.27 1.29
N SER A 35 -3.04 14.10 2.43
CA SER A 35 -4.33 14.73 2.71
C SER A 35 -4.20 16.24 2.85
N LEU A 36 -3.11 16.71 3.48
CA LEU A 36 -2.80 18.13 3.63
C LEU A 36 -2.58 18.82 2.28
N LEU A 37 -1.94 18.14 1.33
CA LEU A 37 -1.71 18.66 -0.03
C LEU A 37 -2.92 18.50 -0.96
N GLY A 38 -4.08 18.08 -0.44
CA GLY A 38 -5.33 17.98 -1.20
C GLY A 38 -5.40 16.75 -2.14
N TYR A 39 -4.55 15.74 -1.94
CA TYR A 39 -4.62 14.52 -2.75
C TYR A 39 -5.61 13.52 -2.15
N SER A 40 -6.76 13.32 -2.81
CA SER A 40 -7.75 12.32 -2.38
C SER A 40 -7.33 10.87 -2.65
N GLN A 41 -6.48 10.63 -3.65
CA GLN A 41 -6.06 9.28 -4.06
C GLN A 41 -4.55 9.11 -3.98
N TRP A 42 -4.10 8.06 -3.29
CA TRP A 42 -2.68 7.71 -3.16
C TRP A 42 -1.99 7.51 -4.50
N ARG A 43 -2.69 6.98 -5.53
CA ARG A 43 -2.12 6.80 -6.87
C ARG A 43 -1.66 8.11 -7.49
N ARG A 44 -2.43 9.19 -7.35
CA ARG A 44 -2.07 10.53 -7.86
C ARG A 44 -0.92 11.14 -7.07
N PHE A 45 -0.88 10.89 -5.76
CA PHE A 45 0.20 11.36 -4.90
C PHE A 45 1.50 10.59 -5.11
N LYS A 46 1.46 9.28 -5.41
CA LYS A 46 2.64 8.49 -5.80
C LYS A 46 3.37 9.12 -6.97
N ASP A 47 2.66 9.65 -7.96
CA ASP A 47 3.29 10.31 -9.10
C ASP A 47 3.90 11.68 -8.73
N ALA A 48 3.36 12.37 -7.72
CA ALA A 48 4.01 13.55 -7.14
C ALA A 48 5.31 13.18 -6.41
N ILE A 49 5.30 12.11 -5.61
CA ILE A 49 6.51 11.59 -4.92
C ILE A 49 7.58 11.20 -5.95
N LYS A 50 7.22 10.51 -7.04
CA LYS A 50 8.17 10.16 -8.12
C LYS A 50 8.82 11.40 -8.72
N ARG A 51 8.04 12.46 -8.98
CA ARG A 51 8.57 13.72 -9.51
C ARG A 51 9.52 14.40 -8.51
N ALA A 52 9.18 14.37 -7.22
CA ALA A 52 10.05 14.89 -6.16
C ALA A 52 11.38 14.11 -6.08
N ILE A 53 11.33 12.78 -6.18
CA ILE A 53 12.52 11.91 -6.23
C ILE A 53 13.39 12.25 -7.45
N THR A 54 12.79 12.38 -8.64
CA THR A 54 13.53 12.75 -9.86
C THR A 54 14.18 14.12 -9.71
N SER A 55 13.45 15.11 -9.18
CA SER A 55 13.99 16.45 -8.94
C SER A 55 15.14 16.43 -7.94
N CYS A 56 15.02 15.67 -6.84
CA CYS A 56 16.08 15.49 -5.85
C CYS A 56 17.36 14.93 -6.50
N LYS A 57 17.21 13.90 -7.34
CA LYS A 57 18.31 13.31 -8.11
C LYS A 57 18.93 14.31 -9.09
N GLN A 58 18.10 15.09 -9.79
CA GLN A 58 18.57 16.11 -10.73
C GLN A 58 19.34 17.25 -10.04
N SER A 59 19.02 17.53 -8.77
CA SER A 59 19.77 18.46 -7.93
C SER A 59 21.07 17.88 -7.36
N GLY A 60 21.46 16.66 -7.74
CA GLY A 60 22.70 16.01 -7.30
C GLY A 60 22.63 15.31 -5.94
N ASN A 61 21.43 15.18 -5.35
CA ASN A 61 21.24 14.49 -4.08
C ASN A 61 20.90 13.01 -4.30
N GLU A 62 21.28 12.15 -3.35
CA GLU A 62 20.96 10.72 -3.38
C GLU A 62 19.56 10.46 -2.80
N PRO A 63 18.55 10.06 -3.60
CA PRO A 63 17.17 9.99 -3.11
C PRO A 63 16.93 9.00 -1.97
N SER A 64 17.76 7.96 -1.83
CA SER A 64 17.62 7.00 -0.71
C SER A 64 17.88 7.63 0.66
N HIS A 65 18.56 8.78 0.72
CA HIS A 65 18.77 9.52 1.97
C HIS A 65 17.57 10.40 2.34
N HIS A 66 16.73 10.76 1.38
CA HIS A 66 15.63 11.72 1.57
C HIS A 66 14.24 11.08 1.50
N PHE A 67 14.09 9.96 0.80
CA PHE A 67 12.81 9.30 0.57
C PHE A 67 12.83 7.86 1.08
N ALA A 68 11.93 7.54 2.00
CA ALA A 68 11.74 6.17 2.47
C ALA A 68 11.11 5.31 1.35
N GLY A 69 11.77 4.21 1.00
CA GLY A 69 11.22 3.25 0.04
C GLY A 69 9.98 2.53 0.58
N VAL A 70 8.99 2.30 -0.30
CA VAL A 70 7.73 1.58 0.00
C VAL A 70 7.99 0.18 0.59
N GLY A 71 9.11 -0.45 0.20
CA GLY A 71 9.49 -1.76 0.70
C GLY A 71 9.75 -1.80 2.21
N LYS A 72 10.12 -0.67 2.85
CA LYS A 72 10.35 -0.64 4.30
C LYS A 72 9.03 -0.78 5.07
N GLU A 73 8.00 -0.01 4.72
CA GLU A 73 6.68 -0.09 5.37
C GLU A 73 6.05 -1.48 5.23
N VAL A 74 6.12 -2.08 4.02
CA VAL A 74 5.57 -3.41 3.76
C VAL A 74 6.32 -4.49 4.54
N ARG A 75 7.66 -4.42 4.60
CA ARG A 75 8.46 -5.36 5.41
C ARG A 75 8.18 -5.20 6.90
N ASP A 76 8.08 -3.97 7.39
CA ASP A 76 7.76 -3.70 8.79
C ASP A 76 6.36 -4.25 9.14
N ALA A 77 5.40 -4.17 8.21
CA ALA A 77 4.09 -4.77 8.37
C ALA A 77 4.12 -6.31 8.38
N ILE A 78 4.82 -6.94 7.44
CA ILE A 78 5.01 -8.39 7.39
C ILE A 78 5.61 -8.90 8.70
N LYS A 79 6.65 -8.22 9.22
CA LYS A 79 7.27 -8.57 10.51
C LYS A 79 6.28 -8.47 11.68
N ARG A 80 5.46 -7.41 11.73
CA ARG A 80 4.49 -7.19 12.82
C ARG A 80 3.41 -8.27 12.89
N ILE A 81 2.95 -8.76 11.73
CA ILE A 81 1.95 -9.83 11.66
C ILE A 81 2.56 -11.24 11.79
N GLY A 82 3.88 -11.35 11.97
CA GLY A 82 4.59 -12.63 12.00
C GLY A 82 4.65 -13.34 10.64
N GLY A 83 4.46 -12.60 9.54
CA GLY A 83 4.50 -13.13 8.19
C GLY A 83 5.93 -13.44 7.73
N THR A 84 6.04 -14.29 6.70
CA THR A 84 7.34 -14.62 6.09
C THR A 84 7.80 -13.51 5.17
N LEU A 85 9.06 -13.09 5.30
CA LEU A 85 9.66 -12.05 4.46
C LEU A 85 9.81 -12.53 3.00
N PRO A 86 9.67 -11.64 2.00
CA PRO A 86 9.74 -12.00 0.59
C PRO A 86 11.00 -12.76 0.20
N GLU A 87 12.15 -12.41 0.77
CA GLU A 87 13.43 -13.07 0.53
C GLU A 87 13.54 -14.50 1.10
N ARG A 88 12.61 -14.90 1.97
CA ARG A 88 12.53 -16.25 2.56
C ARG A 88 11.37 -17.06 2.00
N LEU A 89 10.62 -16.53 1.03
CA LEU A 89 9.56 -17.28 0.37
C LEU A 89 10.19 -18.39 -0.47
N PRO A 90 9.72 -19.65 -0.35
CA PRO A 90 10.16 -20.70 -1.25
C PRO A 90 9.76 -20.36 -2.69
N PRO A 91 10.50 -20.84 -3.70
CA PRO A 91 10.06 -20.76 -5.08
C PRO A 91 8.64 -21.32 -5.23
N ALA A 92 7.79 -20.59 -5.95
CA ALA A 92 6.41 -21.00 -6.13
C ALA A 92 6.35 -22.35 -6.86
N GLU A 93 5.55 -23.28 -6.34
CA GLU A 93 5.27 -24.52 -7.04
C GLU A 93 4.54 -24.25 -8.38
N HIS A 94 4.77 -25.10 -9.38
CA HIS A 94 4.13 -24.95 -10.68
C HIS A 94 2.61 -25.07 -10.56
N ILE A 95 1.87 -24.11 -11.15
CA ILE A 95 0.41 -23.95 -10.99
C ILE A 95 -0.35 -25.26 -11.23
N LYS A 96 0.02 -26.03 -12.27
CA LYS A 96 -0.59 -27.34 -12.58
C LYS A 96 -0.56 -28.36 -11.43
N LEU A 97 0.50 -28.36 -10.61
CA LEU A 97 0.62 -29.25 -9.46
C LEU A 97 -0.27 -28.77 -8.30
N VAL A 98 -0.40 -27.45 -8.13
CA VAL A 98 -1.30 -26.82 -7.15
C VAL A 98 -2.76 -27.13 -7.50
N GLU A 99 -3.16 -26.96 -8.76
CA GLU A 99 -4.52 -27.29 -9.23
C GLU A 99 -4.89 -28.75 -9.00
N LYS A 100 -3.99 -29.68 -9.37
CA LYS A 100 -4.21 -31.13 -9.17
C LYS A 100 -4.40 -31.47 -7.68
N ARG A 101 -3.63 -30.82 -6.80
CA ARG A 101 -3.73 -31.01 -5.35
C ARG A 101 -5.05 -30.46 -4.81
N ILE A 102 -5.44 -29.23 -5.18
CA ILE A 102 -6.71 -28.63 -4.75
C ILE A 102 -7.90 -29.49 -5.20
N LYS A 103 -7.86 -30.03 -6.42
CA LYS A 103 -8.91 -30.91 -6.95
C LYS A 103 -9.05 -32.22 -6.18
N ASN A 104 -7.94 -32.75 -5.67
CA ASN A 104 -7.91 -34.03 -4.96
C ASN A 104 -8.09 -33.88 -3.44
N ILE A 105 -8.02 -32.67 -2.90
CA ILE A 105 -8.28 -32.41 -1.48
C ILE A 105 -9.80 -32.46 -1.26
N PRO A 106 -10.28 -33.29 -0.31
CA PRO A 106 -11.69 -33.25 0.07
C PRO A 106 -12.00 -31.87 0.67
N PRO A 107 -13.06 -31.19 0.21
CA PRO A 107 -13.42 -29.87 0.72
C PRO A 107 -13.71 -29.96 2.22
N LYS A 108 -13.06 -29.08 3.00
CA LYS A 108 -13.17 -29.08 4.47
C LYS A 108 -14.47 -28.46 4.99
N LEU A 109 -15.29 -27.95 4.09
CA LEU A 109 -16.60 -27.39 4.35
C LEU A 109 -17.53 -27.77 3.19
N GLU A 110 -18.62 -28.47 3.48
CA GLU A 110 -19.73 -28.62 2.55
C GLU A 110 -20.62 -27.39 2.70
N LEU A 111 -20.85 -26.67 1.61
CA LEU A 111 -21.77 -25.54 1.60
C LEU A 111 -23.19 -26.11 1.54
N GLU A 112 -24.03 -25.80 2.54
CA GLU A 112 -25.45 -26.10 2.44
C GLU A 112 -26.09 -25.27 1.32
N GLU A 113 -27.10 -25.80 0.65
CA GLU A 113 -27.74 -25.16 -0.51
C GLU A 113 -28.23 -23.73 -0.22
N LYS A 114 -28.61 -23.46 1.03
CA LYS A 114 -29.02 -22.14 1.51
C LYS A 114 -27.90 -21.09 1.43
N ASP A 115 -26.65 -21.52 1.58
CA ASP A 115 -25.45 -20.68 1.60
C ASP A 115 -24.81 -20.56 0.20
N ALA A 116 -25.22 -21.42 -0.75
CA ALA A 116 -24.71 -21.45 -2.13
C ALA A 116 -25.49 -20.56 -3.12
N LYS A 117 -26.60 -19.94 -2.67
CA LYS A 117 -27.63 -19.28 -3.49
C LYS A 117 -27.17 -18.06 -4.32
N GLY A 118 -25.91 -17.65 -4.22
CA GLY A 118 -25.33 -16.52 -4.97
C GLY A 118 -24.19 -16.88 -5.94
N LEU A 119 -23.80 -18.17 -6.01
CA LEU A 119 -22.68 -18.62 -6.85
C LEU A 119 -23.15 -19.26 -8.18
N ASN A 120 -24.42 -19.64 -8.27
CA ASN A 120 -25.02 -20.35 -9.40
C ASN A 120 -25.77 -19.45 -10.40
N GLU A 121 -25.82 -18.14 -10.18
CA GLU A 121 -26.39 -17.19 -11.13
C GLU A 121 -25.28 -16.47 -11.92
N THR A 122 -24.65 -17.20 -12.84
CA THR A 122 -24.00 -16.58 -14.00
C THR A 122 -24.56 -17.23 -15.26
N SER A 123 -25.75 -16.76 -15.65
CA SER A 123 -26.18 -16.83 -17.05
C SER A 123 -25.41 -15.74 -17.81
N PHE A 124 -24.43 -16.16 -18.60
CA PHE A 124 -23.95 -15.39 -19.76
C PHE A 124 -24.88 -15.59 -20.94
#